data_AF-A0A497L812-F1
#
_entry.id   AF-A0A497L812-F1
#
_cell.length_a   1.000
_cell.length_b   1.000
_cell.length_c   1.000
_cell.angle_alpha   90.00
_cell.angle_beta   90.00
_cell.angle_gamma   90.00
#
_symmetry.space_group_name_H-M   'P 1'
#
loop_
_entity.id
_entity.type
_entity.pdbx_description
1 polymer ?
#
loop_
_entity_poly.entity_id
_entity_poly.type
_entity_poly.pdbx_seq_one_letter_code
_entity_poly.pdbx_strand_id
1 'polypeptide(L)' 'MEPWYRPFTVLGLLLIVSGALLIALPILARHLPSLERLPWIIVWVYRRDGFYFITSPLLIIVSLVSLLLHLLSRSA' A
#
# COMPACT_ATOMS: atom_id res chain seq x y z
N MET A 1 -34.75 -2.40 -5.26
CA MET A 1 -33.37 -1.96 -4.99
C MET A 1 -32.57 -2.21 -6.27
N GLU A 2 -32.32 -1.18 -7.07
CA GLU A 2 -31.67 -1.33 -8.39
C GLU A 2 -30.25 -1.91 -8.29
N PRO A 3 -29.82 -2.76 -9.23
CA PRO A 3 -28.52 -3.45 -9.20
C PRO A 3 -27.31 -2.50 -9.22
N TRP A 4 -27.50 -1.27 -9.71
CA TRP A 4 -26.48 -0.22 -9.80
C TRP A 4 -26.03 0.35 -8.45
N TYR A 5 -26.79 0.16 -7.38
CA TYR A 5 -26.40 0.64 -6.04
C TYR A 5 -25.22 -0.17 -5.46
N ARG A 6 -25.15 -1.47 -5.78
CA ARG A 6 -24.15 -2.39 -5.22
C ARG A 6 -22.70 -1.98 -5.48
N PRO A 7 -22.26 -1.64 -6.72
CA PRO A 7 -20.87 -1.24 -6.95
C PRO A 7 -20.48 0.03 -6.20
N PHE A 8 -21.36 1.03 -6.14
CA PHE A 8 -21.08 2.29 -5.42
C PHE A 8 -21.06 2.09 -3.91
N THR A 9 -21.93 1.26 -3.35
CA THR A 9 -21.89 0.92 -1.92
C THR A 9 -20.62 0.15 -1.56
N VAL A 10 -20.21 -0.82 -2.39
CA VAL A 10 -18.95 -1.55 -2.18
C VAL A 10 -17.75 -0.62 -2.27
N LEU A 11 -17.71 0.27 -3.26
CA LEU A 11 -16.65 1.28 -3.39
C LEU A 11 -16.61 2.21 -2.18
N GLY A 12 -17.77 2.71 -1.72
CA GLY A 12 -17.87 3.55 -0.53
C GLY A 12 -17.38 2.83 0.72
N LEU A 13 -17.75 1.56 0.89
CA LEU A 13 -17.27 0.74 2.01
C LEU A 13 -15.74 0.55 1.96
N LEU A 14 -15.18 0.26 0.79
CA LEU A 14 -13.74 0.14 0.59
C LEU A 14 -13.01 1.43 0.95
N LEU A 15 -13.55 2.58 0.54
CA LEU A 15 -12.97 3.89 0.86
C LEU A 15 -13.03 4.21 2.36
N ILE A 16 -14.15 3.90 3.04
CA ILE A 16 -14.28 4.08 4.48
C ILE A 16 -13.27 3.21 5.23
N VAL A 17 -13.16 1.94 4.86
CA VAL A 17 -12.20 1.00 5.47
C VAL A 17 -10.76 1.47 5.23
N SER A 18 -10.46 1.91 4.01
CA SER A 18 -9.13 2.44 3.66
C SER A 18 -8.80 3.69 4.46
N GLY A 19 -9.74 4.64 4.57
CA GLY A 19 -9.57 5.85 5.37
C GLY A 19 -9.35 5.55 6.85
N ALA A 20 -10.12 4.63 7.43
CA ALA A 20 -9.93 4.18 8.81
C ALA A 20 -8.56 3.54 9.01
N LEU A 21 -8.09 2.73 8.05
CA LEU A 21 -6.79 2.08 8.09
C LEU A 21 -5.64 3.10 8.04
N LEU A 22 -5.75 4.13 7.20
CA LEU A 22 -4.77 5.22 7.11
C LEU A 22 -4.69 6.02 8.42
N ILE A 23 -5.82 6.28 9.08
CA ILE A 23 -5.85 6.95 10.39
C ILE A 23 -5.25 6.06 11.49
N ALA A 24 -5.46 4.74 11.41
CA ALA A 24 -4.90 3.77 12.36
C ALA A 24 -3.40 3.53 12.14
N LEU A 25 -2.89 3.76 10.93
CA LEU A 25 -1.49 3.53 10.56
C LEU A 25 -0.45 4.15 11.51
N PRO A 26 -0.53 5.43 11.92
CA PRO A 26 0.42 6.00 12.89
C PRO A 26 0.35 5.34 14.27
N ILE A 27 -0.82 4.84 14.68
CA ILE A 27 -0.99 4.15 15.97
C ILE A 27 -0.33 2.76 15.88
N LEU A 28 -0.55 2.05 14.77
CA LEU A 28 0.09 0.77 14.48
C LEU A 28 1.62 0.93 14.41
N ALA A 29 2.12 1.94 13.70
CA ALA A 29 3.55 2.22 13.58
C ALA A 29 4.21 2.52 14.94
N ARG A 30 3.48 3.14 15.89
CA ARG A 30 3.98 3.40 17.26
C ARG A 30 4.03 2.14 18.13
N HIS A 31 3.12 1.18 17.92
CA HIS A 31 3.04 -0.06 18.71
C HIS A 31 3.82 -1.23 18.10
N LEU A 32 4.38 -1.08 16.89
CA LEU A 32 5.25 -2.04 16.24
C LEU A 32 6.72 -1.58 16.29
N PRO A 33 7.39 -1.61 17.48
CA PRO A 33 8.82 -1.29 17.59
C PRO A 33 9.73 -2.40 17.01
N SER A 34 9.19 -3.49 16.48
CA SER A 34 9.95 -4.68 16.06
C SER A 34 10.05 -4.88 14.54
N LEU A 35 9.68 -3.89 13.71
CA LEU A 35 9.90 -3.99 12.26
C LEU A 35 11.39 -4.10 11.88
N GLU A 36 12.32 -3.84 12.81
CA GLU A 36 13.76 -4.07 12.65
C GLU A 36 14.12 -5.54 12.35
N ARG A 37 13.25 -6.50 12.66
CA ARG A 37 13.47 -7.92 12.34
C ARG A 37 12.89 -8.35 10.99
N LEU A 38 12.13 -7.51 10.30
CA LEU A 38 11.70 -7.84 8.94
C LEU A 38 12.87 -7.64 7.97
N PRO A 39 13.06 -8.55 7.00
CA PRO A 39 14.06 -8.37 5.96
C PRO A 39 13.82 -7.04 5.24
N TRP A 40 14.86 -6.22 5.14
CA TRP A 40 14.85 -4.92 4.46
C TRP A 40 14.36 -4.96 3.01
N ILE A 41 14.44 -6.14 2.34
CA ILE A 41 13.85 -6.39 1.02
C ILE A 41 12.32 -6.23 1.03
N ILE A 42 11.66 -6.64 2.12
CA ILE A 42 10.20 -6.72 2.22
C ILE A 42 9.63 -5.40 2.68
N VAL A 43 10.20 -4.81 3.74
CA VAL A 43 9.74 -3.54 4.31
C VAL A 43 10.94 -2.68 4.66
N TRP A 44 11.08 -1.56 3.94
CA TRP A 44 12.03 -0.51 4.25
C TRP A 44 11.29 0.59 5.01
N VAL A 45 11.65 0.77 6.28
CA VAL A 45 11.12 1.83 7.13
C VAL A 45 12.20 2.87 7.33
N TYR A 46 12.01 4.05 6.74
CA TYR A 46 12.86 5.20 6.99
C TYR A 46 12.21 6.09 8.03
N ARG A 47 12.92 6.31 9.14
CA ARG A 47 12.50 7.20 10.23
C ARG A 47 13.54 8.31 10.39
N ARG A 48 13.13 9.55 10.12
CA ARG A 48 13.95 10.75 10.40
C ARG A 48 13.06 11.88 10.89
N ASP A 49 13.40 12.48 12.03
CA ASP A 49 12.79 13.72 12.55
C ASP A 49 11.24 13.74 12.54
N GLY A 50 10.60 12.63 12.89
CA GLY A 50 9.13 12.50 12.93
C GLY A 50 8.46 12.09 11.62
N PHE A 51 9.23 11.97 10.53
CA PHE A 51 8.77 11.42 9.26
C PHE A 51 8.92 9.90 9.24
N TYR A 52 7.83 9.19 8.96
CA TYR A 52 7.80 7.73 8.78
C TYR A 52 7.50 7.43 7.32
N PHE A 53 8.50 6.93 6.59
CA PHE A 53 8.34 6.51 5.21
C PHE A 53 8.47 4.99 5.14
N ILE A 54 7.34 4.32 4.92
CA ILE A 54 7.25 2.88 4.82
C ILE A 54 7.14 2.54 3.33
N THR A 55 8.17 1.93 2.77
CA THR A 55 8.14 1.42 1.40
C THR A 55 8.50 -0.05 1.37
N SER A 56 8.13 -0.74 0.30
CA SER A 56 8.57 -2.10 0.02
C SER A 56 9.42 -2.08 -1.25
N PRO A 57 10.76 -2.17 -1.13
CA PRO A 57 11.65 -2.19 -2.29
C PRO A 57 11.25 -3.26 -3.31
N LEU A 58 10.82 -4.43 -2.82
CA LEU A 58 10.33 -5.52 -3.65
C LEU A 58 9.09 -5.13 -4.47
N LEU A 59 8.08 -4.51 -3.83
CA LEU A 59 6.87 -4.09 -4.55
C LEU A 59 7.18 -3.02 -5.61
N ILE A 60 8.13 -2.13 -5.36
CA ILE A 60 8.58 -1.14 -6.36
C ILE A 60 9.20 -1.85 -7.56
N ILE A 61 10.09 -2.82 -7.33
CA ILE A 61 10.72 -3.61 -8.40
C ILE A 61 9.66 -4.38 -9.20
N VAL A 62 8.74 -5.07 -8.53
CA VAL A 62 7.65 -5.82 -9.19
C VAL A 62 6.77 -4.89 -10.02
N SER A 63 6.43 -3.72 -9.49
CA SER A 63 5.64 -2.72 -10.21
C SER A 63 6.37 -2.21 -11.46
N LEU A 64 7.67 -1.95 -11.35
CA LEU A 64 8.49 -1.50 -12.47
C LEU A 64 8.61 -2.58 -13.56
N VAL A 65 8.85 -3.84 -13.16
CA VAL A 65 8.88 -4.99 -14.09
C VAL A 65 7.53 -5.17 -14.77
N SER A 66 6.43 -5.13 -14.03
CA SER A 66 5.08 -5.23 -14.58
C SER A 66 4.78 -4.10 -15.58
N LEU A 67 5.21 -2.88 -15.27
CA LEU A 67 5.05 -1.72 -16.15
C LEU A 67 5.86 -1.91 -17.45
N LEU A 68 7.12 -2.34 -17.35
CA LEU A 68 7.98 -2.61 -18.50
C LEU A 68 7.40 -3.71 -19.39
N LEU A 69 6.94 -4.82 -18.81
CA LEU A 69 6.28 -5.89 -19.54
C LEU A 69 5.00 -5.41 -20.24
N HIS A 70 4.20 -4.58 -19.56
CA HIS A 70 2.98 -4.03 -20.16
C HIS A 70 3.27 -3.10 -21.35
N LEU A 71 4.30 -2.25 -21.22
CA LEU A 71 4.73 -1.37 -22.31
C LEU A 71 5.29 -2.17 -23.49
N LEU A 72 6.10 -3.20 -23.23
CA LEU A 72 6.66 -4.05 -24.27
C LEU A 72 5.56 -4.85 -24.99
N SER A 73 4.60 -5.40 -24.25
CA SER A 73 3.44 -6.12 -24.80
C SER A 73 2.47 -5.24 -25.59
N ARG A 74 2.48 -3.92 -25.39
CA ARG A 74 1.71 -2.97 -26.20
C ARG A 74 2.43 -2.52 -27.46
N SER A 75 3.74 -2.76 -27.54
CA SER A 75 4.61 -2.29 -28.62
C SER A 75 4.90 -3.38 -29.67
N ALA A 76 4.54 -4.63 -29.38
CA ALA A 76 4.60 -5.79 -30.27
C ALA A 76 3.20 -6.13 -30.79
#